data_AF-A0A0D2L5I2-F1
#
_entry.id   AF-A0A0D2L5I2-F1
#
_cell.length_a   1.000
_cell.length_b   1.000
_cell.length_c   1.000
_cell.angle_alpha   90.00
_cell.angle_beta   90.00
_cell.angle_gamma   90.00
#
_symmetry.space_group_name_H-M   'P 1'
#
loop_
_entity.id
_entity.type
_entity.pdbx_description
1 polymer ?
#
loop_
_entity_poly.entity_id
_entity_poly.type
_entity_poly.pdbx_seq_one_letter_code
_entity_poly.pdbx_strand_id
1 'polypeptide(L)'
;MEEQDKFLKEASTSVKKNAYFMSKAMDEDNLREALRYSAAMLGELRTSYLSPQKYYELYMQVFDQLAHLESFFADEHAKGRTYSELYELVQHAGNVLPRLYLMVAVGCLFIRSGEGSSKELLKDLVEVS
;
A
#
# COMPACT_ATOMS: atom_id res chain seq x y z
N MET A 1 -11.14 6.50 -26.93
CA MET A 1 -11.82 5.54 -26.03
C MET A 1 -11.00 4.27 -25.91
N GLU A 2 -10.62 3.64 -27.04
CA GLU A 2 -9.74 2.45 -27.07
C GLU A 2 -8.36 2.62 -26.40
N GLU A 3 -7.73 3.80 -26.52
CA GLU A 3 -6.44 4.05 -25.85
C GLU A 3 -6.55 4.03 -24.32
N GLN A 4 -7.64 4.58 -23.74
CA GLN A 4 -7.84 4.53 -22.29
C GLN A 4 -8.09 3.11 -21.79
N ASP A 5 -8.82 2.30 -22.55
CA ASP A 5 -9.04 0.89 -22.21
C ASP A 5 -7.74 0.07 -22.31
N LYS A 6 -6.87 0.41 -23.27
CA LYS A 6 -5.54 -0.19 -23.37
C LYS A 6 -4.67 0.17 -22.16
N PHE A 7 -4.60 1.45 -21.80
CA PHE A 7 -3.86 1.90 -20.61
C PHE A 7 -4.38 1.27 -19.32
N LEU A 8 -5.71 1.19 -19.15
CA LEU A 8 -6.31 0.53 -18.00
C LEU A 8 -5.93 -0.94 -17.94
N LYS A 9 -5.96 -1.64 -19.09
CA LYS A 9 -5.61 -3.06 -19.14
C LYS A 9 -4.15 -3.31 -18.81
N GLU A 10 -3.24 -2.46 -19.30
CA GLU A 10 -1.81 -2.54 -18.98
C GLU A 10 -1.56 -2.29 -17.48
N ALA A 11 -2.13 -1.21 -16.93
CA ALA A 11 -2.03 -0.89 -15.49
C ALA A 11 -2.64 -2.00 -14.63
N SER A 12 -3.84 -2.49 -14.97
CA SER A 12 -4.51 -3.59 -14.25
C SER A 12 -3.69 -4.89 -14.31
N THR A 13 -3.04 -5.18 -15.43
CA THR A 13 -2.17 -6.35 -15.55
C THR A 13 -0.93 -6.20 -14.66
N SER A 14 -0.34 -5.00 -14.62
CA SER A 14 0.78 -4.69 -13.71
C SER A 14 0.36 -4.82 -12.24
N VAL A 15 -0.79 -4.26 -11.86
CA VAL A 15 -1.37 -4.38 -10.51
C VAL A 15 -1.55 -5.85 -10.13
N LYS A 16 -2.21 -6.65 -10.97
CA LYS A 16 -2.42 -8.09 -10.69
C LYS A 16 -1.12 -8.86 -10.56
N LYS A 17 -0.13 -8.56 -11.40
CA LYS A 17 1.19 -9.20 -11.34
C LYS A 17 1.89 -8.85 -10.02
N ASN A 18 1.94 -7.57 -9.65
CA ASN A 18 2.57 -7.12 -8.42
C ASN A 18 1.81 -7.64 -7.19
N ALA A 19 0.48 -7.66 -7.22
CA ALA A 19 -0.35 -8.24 -6.17
C ALA A 19 -0.05 -9.73 -5.95
N TYR A 20 0.07 -10.51 -7.03
CA TYR A 20 0.44 -11.93 -6.92
C TYR A 20 1.79 -12.13 -6.24
N PHE A 21 2.82 -11.37 -6.64
CA PHE A 21 4.13 -11.46 -6.02
C PHE A 21 4.15 -10.90 -4.59
N MET A 22 3.32 -9.90 -4.29
CA MET A 22 3.11 -9.40 -2.94
C MET A 22 2.51 -10.50 -2.05
N SER A 23 1.40 -11.13 -2.46
CA SER A 23 0.80 -12.26 -1.72
C SER A 23 1.79 -13.37 -1.48
N LYS A 24 2.54 -13.77 -2.51
CA LYS A 24 3.58 -14.79 -2.37
C LYS A 24 4.67 -14.38 -1.37
N ALA A 25 5.12 -13.13 -1.41
CA ALA A 25 6.13 -12.64 -0.46
C ALA A 25 5.58 -12.57 0.98
N MET A 26 4.29 -12.28 1.15
CA MET A 26 3.61 -12.34 2.46
C MET A 26 3.55 -13.78 2.98
N ASP A 27 3.22 -14.76 2.11
CA ASP A 27 3.21 -16.18 2.47
C ASP A 27 4.62 -16.70 2.85
N GLU A 28 5.66 -16.18 2.22
CA GLU A 28 7.08 -16.48 2.51
C GLU A 28 7.65 -15.67 3.69
N ASP A 29 6.83 -14.87 4.35
CA ASP A 29 7.20 -13.98 5.45
C ASP A 29 8.30 -12.94 5.11
N ASN A 30 8.38 -12.59 3.83
CA ASN A 30 9.38 -11.66 3.30
C ASN A 30 8.80 -10.24 3.20
N LEU A 31 8.76 -9.55 4.34
CA LEU A 31 8.26 -8.17 4.45
C LEU A 31 8.90 -7.22 3.43
N ARG A 32 10.21 -7.34 3.18
CA ARG A 32 10.92 -6.43 2.27
C ARG A 32 10.42 -6.53 0.84
N GLU A 33 10.26 -7.77 0.35
CA GLU A 33 9.73 -7.99 -1.00
C GLU A 33 8.23 -7.63 -1.06
N ALA A 34 7.45 -7.95 -0.03
CA ALA A 34 6.03 -7.57 0.05
C ALA A 34 5.87 -6.05 -0.07
N LEU A 35 6.67 -5.26 0.66
CA LEU A 35 6.71 -3.79 0.57
C LEU A 35 7.16 -3.29 -0.81
N ARG A 36 8.15 -3.95 -1.42
CA ARG A 36 8.62 -3.59 -2.77
C ARG A 36 7.54 -3.77 -3.82
N TYR A 37 6.83 -4.90 -3.80
CA TYR A 37 5.75 -5.18 -4.76
C TYR A 37 4.51 -4.31 -4.51
N SER A 38 4.14 -4.07 -3.25
CA SER A 38 3.03 -3.14 -2.94
C SER A 38 3.36 -1.70 -3.35
N ALA A 39 4.59 -1.22 -3.14
CA ALA A 39 5.01 0.08 -3.62
C ALA A 39 5.00 0.20 -5.16
N ALA A 40 5.38 -0.86 -5.86
CA ALA A 40 5.30 -0.93 -7.33
C ALA A 40 3.84 -0.90 -7.81
N MET A 41 2.96 -1.67 -7.17
CA MET A 41 1.51 -1.68 -7.44
C MET A 41 0.89 -0.29 -7.25
N LEU A 42 1.16 0.37 -6.12
CA LEU A 42 0.70 1.74 -5.84
C LEU A 42 1.27 2.77 -6.81
N GLY A 43 2.42 2.48 -7.43
CA GLY A 43 3.02 3.30 -8.46
C GLY A 43 2.13 3.45 -9.71
N GLU A 44 1.31 2.44 -10.02
CA GLU A 44 0.39 2.46 -11.18
C GLU A 44 -0.71 3.52 -11.03
N LEU A 45 -1.08 3.87 -9.79
CA LEU A 45 -2.05 4.94 -9.52
C LEU A 45 -1.53 6.34 -9.87
N ARG A 46 -0.26 6.49 -10.23
CA ARG A 46 0.30 7.79 -10.66
C ARG A 46 -0.08 8.17 -12.08
N THR A 47 -0.73 7.28 -12.83
CA THR A 47 -1.11 7.55 -14.22
C THR A 47 -2.10 8.71 -14.32
N SER A 48 -1.78 9.71 -15.16
CA SER A 48 -2.64 10.87 -15.45
C SER A 48 -3.49 10.68 -16.72
N TYR A 49 -3.39 9.51 -17.36
CA TYR A 49 -3.96 9.25 -18.68
C TYR A 49 -5.38 8.66 -18.64
N LEU A 50 -5.88 8.31 -17.45
CA LEU A 50 -7.18 7.67 -17.27
C LEU A 50 -8.28 8.70 -16.98
N SER A 51 -9.47 8.47 -17.54
CA SER A 51 -10.67 9.18 -17.11
C SER A 51 -11.04 8.84 -15.66
N PRO A 52 -11.77 9.70 -14.93
CA PRO A 52 -12.11 9.47 -13.53
C PRO A 52 -12.78 8.11 -13.25
N GLN A 53 -13.65 7.65 -14.16
CA GLN A 53 -14.31 6.35 -14.03
C GLN A 53 -13.32 5.18 -14.11
N LYS A 54 -12.39 5.22 -15.07
CA LYS A 54 -11.38 4.16 -15.29
C LYS A 54 -10.31 4.20 -14.21
N TYR A 55 -9.96 5.39 -13.73
CA TYR A 55 -9.08 5.56 -12.58
C TYR A 55 -9.70 4.93 -11.32
N TYR A 56 -11.00 5.17 -11.08
CA TYR A 56 -11.71 4.57 -9.95
C TYR A 56 -11.71 3.04 -10.01
N GLU A 57 -11.88 2.45 -11.20
CA GLU A 57 -11.78 1.01 -11.39
C GLU A 57 -10.39 0.45 -11.03
N LEU A 58 -9.32 1.13 -11.47
CA LEU A 58 -7.94 0.77 -11.11
C LEU A 58 -7.70 0.93 -9.60
N TYR A 59 -8.19 2.03 -9.02
CA TYR A 59 -8.10 2.32 -7.60
C TYR A 59 -8.75 1.21 -6.76
N MET A 60 -9.96 0.77 -7.12
CA MET A 60 -10.65 -0.31 -6.40
C MET A 60 -9.86 -1.62 -6.44
N GLN A 61 -9.20 -1.94 -7.56
CA GLN A 61 -8.32 -3.12 -7.64
C GLN A 61 -7.12 -3.01 -6.69
N VAL A 62 -6.48 -1.85 -6.64
CA VAL A 62 -5.34 -1.63 -5.73
C VAL A 62 -5.80 -1.61 -4.26
N PHE A 63 -6.95 -1.02 -3.98
CA PHE A 63 -7.51 -0.90 -2.63
C PHE A 63 -7.86 -2.26 -2.02
N ASP A 64 -8.44 -3.16 -2.81
CA ASP A 64 -8.70 -4.55 -2.38
C ASP A 64 -7.41 -5.26 -1.92
N GLN A 65 -6.30 -5.02 -2.65
CA GLN A 65 -5.00 -5.60 -2.31
C GLN A 65 -4.35 -4.96 -1.08
N LEU A 66 -4.65 -3.68 -0.79
CA LEU A 66 -4.21 -3.03 0.45
C LEU A 66 -4.83 -3.69 1.69
N ALA A 67 -6.05 -4.19 1.62
CA ALA A 67 -6.68 -4.90 2.74
C ALA A 67 -5.91 -6.18 3.12
N HIS A 68 -5.35 -6.89 2.14
CA HIS A 68 -4.47 -8.04 2.40
C HIS A 68 -3.17 -7.61 3.08
N LEU A 69 -2.59 -6.49 2.65
CA LEU A 69 -1.39 -5.94 3.26
C LEU A 69 -1.63 -5.48 4.71
N GLU A 70 -2.79 -4.89 5.00
CA GLU A 70 -3.18 -4.56 6.37
C GLU A 70 -3.26 -5.81 7.26
N SER A 71 -3.87 -6.89 6.76
CA SER A 71 -3.91 -8.17 7.50
C SER A 71 -2.49 -8.69 7.77
N PHE A 72 -1.60 -8.62 6.78
CA PHE A 72 -0.21 -9.06 6.93
C PHE A 72 0.55 -8.25 7.98
N PHE A 73 0.38 -6.93 8.03
CA PHE A 73 0.99 -6.11 9.08
C PHE A 73 0.46 -6.45 10.48
N ALA A 74 -0.83 -6.77 10.61
CA ALA A 74 -1.39 -7.23 11.88
C ALA A 74 -0.80 -8.58 12.31
N ASP A 75 -0.56 -9.50 11.36
CA ASP A 75 0.10 -10.77 11.63
C ASP A 75 1.57 -10.60 12.02
N GLU A 76 2.30 -9.70 11.34
CA GLU A 76 3.68 -9.33 11.70
C GLU A 76 3.78 -8.76 13.11
N HIS A 77 2.78 -7.96 13.50
CA HIS A 77 2.69 -7.44 14.85
C HIS A 77 2.44 -8.56 15.87
N ALA A 78 1.56 -9.52 15.57
CA ALA A 78 1.31 -10.67 16.42
C ALA A 78 2.55 -11.57 16.60
N LYS A 79 3.49 -11.55 15.65
CA LYS A 79 4.80 -12.22 15.76
C LYS A 79 5.82 -11.46 16.62
N GLY A 80 5.47 -10.28 17.11
CA GLY A 80 6.28 -9.49 18.04
C GLY A 80 7.00 -8.29 17.42
N ARG A 81 6.75 -7.93 16.15
CA ARG A 81 7.22 -6.66 15.59
C ARG A 81 6.36 -5.50 16.09
N THR A 82 6.98 -4.38 16.38
CA THR A 82 6.23 -3.19 16.78
C THR A 82 5.71 -2.43 15.56
N TYR A 83 4.58 -1.73 15.69
CA TYR A 83 4.10 -0.85 14.63
C TYR A 83 5.07 0.28 14.30
N SER A 84 5.91 0.70 15.26
CA SER A 84 6.95 1.72 15.03
C SER A 84 7.99 1.24 14.03
N GLU A 85 8.47 0.00 14.16
CA GLU A 85 9.42 -0.59 13.21
C GLU A 85 8.79 -0.74 11.81
N LEU A 86 7.52 -1.18 11.75
CA LEU A 86 6.80 -1.24 10.48
C LEU A 86 6.66 0.14 9.83
N TYR A 87 6.43 1.18 10.64
CA TYR A 87 6.30 2.56 10.18
C TYR A 87 7.62 3.10 9.60
N GLU A 88 8.75 2.86 10.27
CA GLU A 88 10.08 3.22 9.75
C GLU A 88 10.37 2.51 8.41
N LEU A 89 10.01 1.22 8.29
CA LEU A 89 10.22 0.45 7.08
C LEU A 89 9.44 0.99 5.88
N VAL A 90 8.18 1.39 6.07
CA VAL A 90 7.37 1.96 4.98
C VAL A 90 7.81 3.37 4.59
N GLN A 91 8.44 4.13 5.50
CA GLN A 91 8.97 5.46 5.20
C GLN A 91 10.16 5.43 4.21
N HIS A 92 10.85 4.30 4.08
CA HIS A 92 11.90 4.11 3.08
C HIS A 92 11.39 3.99 1.63
N ALA A 93 10.06 3.96 1.41
CA ALA A 93 9.50 4.03 0.08
C ALA A 93 9.85 5.36 -0.59
N GLY A 94 10.60 5.31 -1.70
CA GLY A 94 11.14 6.50 -2.36
C GLY A 94 10.09 7.40 -3.05
N ASN A 95 8.91 6.87 -3.37
CA ASN A 95 7.83 7.63 -4.00
C ASN A 95 6.80 8.07 -2.97
N VAL A 96 6.41 9.36 -3.01
CA VAL A 96 5.47 9.96 -2.05
C VAL A 96 4.09 9.28 -2.04
N LEU A 97 3.54 8.95 -3.21
CA LEU A 97 2.20 8.35 -3.29
C LEU A 97 2.17 6.95 -2.64
N PRO A 98 2.98 5.96 -3.04
CA PRO A 98 3.07 4.69 -2.33
C PRO A 98 3.37 4.83 -0.84
N ARG A 99 4.29 5.73 -0.47
CA ARG A 99 4.65 5.97 0.93
C ARG A 99 3.45 6.41 1.77
N LEU A 100 2.65 7.36 1.27
CA LEU A 100 1.45 7.83 1.97
C LEU A 100 0.44 6.69 2.19
N TYR A 101 0.15 5.89 1.15
CA TYR A 101 -0.79 4.76 1.29
C TYR A 101 -0.30 3.72 2.30
N LEU A 102 1.00 3.38 2.27
CA LEU A 102 1.59 2.43 3.21
C LEU A 102 1.61 2.98 4.65
N MET A 103 1.95 4.26 4.83
CA MET A 103 1.90 4.92 6.14
C MET A 103 0.47 4.98 6.69
N VAL A 104 -0.52 5.23 5.85
CA VAL A 104 -1.94 5.20 6.26
C VAL A 104 -2.36 3.79 6.67
N ALA A 105 -1.99 2.74 5.91
CA ALA A 105 -2.33 1.35 6.25
C ALA A 105 -1.74 0.94 7.63
N VAL A 106 -0.45 1.19 7.85
CA VAL A 106 0.20 0.92 9.14
C VAL A 106 -0.39 1.80 10.25
N GLY A 107 -0.69 3.07 9.95
CA GLY A 107 -1.27 4.02 10.88
C GLY A 107 -2.68 3.62 11.35
N CYS A 108 -3.53 3.14 10.45
CA CYS A 108 -4.84 2.61 10.78
C CYS A 108 -4.76 1.42 11.75
N LEU A 109 -3.79 0.52 11.56
CA LEU A 109 -3.57 -0.61 12.46
C LEU A 109 -3.02 -0.18 13.81
N PHE A 110 -2.09 0.78 13.83
CA PHE A 110 -1.55 1.35 15.06
C PHE A 110 -2.62 2.04 15.92
N ILE A 111 -3.54 2.78 15.29
CA ILE A 111 -4.67 3.38 16.00
C ILE A 111 -5.60 2.29 16.56
N ARG A 112 -5.83 1.20 15.81
CA ARG A 112 -6.69 0.08 16.25
C ARG A 112 -6.06 -0.76 17.36
N SER A 113 -4.74 -0.91 17.40
CA SER A 113 -4.04 -1.68 18.45
C SER A 113 -4.00 -0.96 19.79
N GLY A 114 -4.19 0.37 19.80
CA GLY A 114 -4.17 1.17 21.03
C GLY A 114 -2.79 1.33 21.66
N GLU A 115 -1.72 0.95 20.95
CA GLU A 115 -0.34 0.95 21.46
C GLU A 115 0.31 2.35 21.56
N GLY A 116 -0.38 3.44 21.22
CA GLY A 116 0.19 4.77 21.38
C GLY A 116 -0.74 5.95 21.12
N SER A 117 -0.17 7.15 21.23
CA SER A 117 -0.87 8.42 21.02
C SER A 117 -1.15 8.63 19.53
N SER A 118 -2.36 8.27 19.09
CA SER A 118 -2.84 8.49 17.71
C SER A 118 -2.66 9.94 17.23
N LYS A 119 -2.52 10.91 18.14
CA LYS A 119 -2.28 12.32 17.85
C LYS A 119 -0.91 12.61 17.24
N GLU A 120 0.14 11.88 17.58
CA GLU A 120 1.49 12.14 17.05
C GLU A 120 1.65 11.56 15.65
N LEU A 121 1.15 10.34 15.42
CA LEU A 121 1.17 9.71 14.10
C LEU A 121 0.28 10.45 13.08
N LEU A 122 -0.88 10.94 13.49
CA LEU A 122 -1.74 11.79 12.66
C LEU A 122 -1.11 13.16 12.38
N LYS A 123 -0.29 13.69 13.30
CA LYS A 123 0.46 14.92 13.07
C LYS A 123 1.55 14.73 12.02
N ASP A 124 2.31 13.63 12.11
CA ASP A 124 3.36 13.30 11.14
C ASP A 124 2.79 13.01 9.74
N LEU A 125 1.65 12.31 9.65
CA LEU A 125 0.96 12.08 8.38
C LEU A 125 0.52 13.39 7.70
N VAL A 126 0.11 14.39 8.48
CA VAL A 126 -0.31 15.71 7.98
C VAL A 126 0.88 16.61 7.66
N GLU A 127 2.00 16.52 8.38
CA GLU A 127 3.20 17.34 8.13
C GLU A 127 4.03 16.85 6.91
N VAL A 128 3.89 15.58 6.50
CA VAL A 128 4.66 14.97 5.40
C VAL A 128 3.85 14.84 4.08
N SER A 129 2.58 15.25 4.08
CA SER A 129 1.70 15.34 2.90
C SER A 129 1.93 16.62 2.10
#